data_AF-A0A5E4TNV8-F1
#
_entry.id   AF-A0A5E4TNV8-F1
#
_cell.length_a   1.000
_cell.length_b   1.000
_cell.length_c   1.000
_cell.angle_alpha   90.00
_cell.angle_beta   90.00
_cell.angle_gamma   90.00
#
_symmetry.space_group_name_H-M   'P 1'
#
loop_
_entity.id
_entity.type
_entity.pdbx_description
1 polymer ?
#
loop_
_entity_poly.entity_id
_entity_poly.type
_entity_poly.pdbx_seq_one_letter_code
_entity_poly.pdbx_strand_id
1 'polypeptide(L)'
;MPQCPPQPSDIPAWVQAVGSILAILISVGIATWQARKAQSQTLFGIEQQRRADHLRSATTLIEIAKAASNVQRHVGSKFLSRAAISKAALDRLPFDMPEVLALERALNKIEIHLLPAELVTLALIVAATFRQFRIKVEMALDTHSQMDAAAFDDFFNVIMQIQESMRITVTDLENQLATLRQ
;
A
#
# COMPACT_ATOMS: atom_id res chain seq x y z
N MET A 1 -48.84 17.65 78.47
CA MET A 1 -48.03 17.96 77.27
C MET A 1 -47.67 16.63 76.62
N PRO A 2 -48.15 16.34 75.41
CA PRO A 2 -47.83 15.09 74.73
C PRO A 2 -46.38 15.12 74.25
N GLN A 3 -45.60 14.10 74.64
CA GLN A 3 -44.22 13.88 74.19
C GLN A 3 -44.27 13.37 72.73
N CYS A 4 -43.56 14.05 71.82
CA CYS A 4 -43.41 13.58 70.43
C CYS A 4 -42.69 12.22 70.41
N PRO A 5 -43.13 11.25 69.59
CA PRO A 5 -42.38 10.02 69.40
C PRO A 5 -41.05 10.33 68.68
N PRO A 6 -39.96 9.63 69.01
CA PRO A 6 -38.67 9.80 68.34
C PRO A 6 -38.85 9.56 66.84
N GLN A 7 -38.35 10.50 66.03
CA GLN A 7 -38.39 10.35 64.59
C GLN A 7 -37.57 9.11 64.18
N PRO A 8 -38.09 8.22 63.32
CA PRO A 8 -37.37 7.05 62.83
C PRO A 8 -36.21 7.40 61.87
N SER A 9 -35.75 8.65 61.85
CA SER A 9 -34.72 9.16 60.95
C SER A 9 -33.28 8.91 61.41
N ASP A 10 -33.07 8.59 62.68
CA ASP A 10 -31.70 8.41 63.23
C ASP A 10 -31.15 6.98 63.04
N ILE A 11 -31.98 6.05 62.53
CA ILE A 11 -31.57 4.73 62.05
C ILE A 11 -32.25 4.55 60.69
N PRO A 12 -31.72 5.18 59.61
CA PRO A 12 -30.78 4.45 58.75
C PRO A 12 -29.78 5.34 57.97
N ALA A 13 -29.48 6.56 58.43
CA ALA A 13 -28.59 7.47 57.68
C ALA A 13 -27.18 6.88 57.46
N TRP A 14 -26.66 6.11 58.43
CA TRP A 14 -25.37 5.43 58.31
C TRP A 14 -25.41 4.26 57.31
N VAL A 15 -26.53 3.55 57.18
CA VAL A 15 -26.71 2.45 56.20
C VAL A 15 -26.71 3.01 54.78
N GLN A 16 -27.34 4.18 54.58
CA GLN A 16 -27.29 4.89 53.31
C GLN A 16 -25.88 5.39 52.97
N ALA A 17 -25.14 5.90 53.96
CA ALA A 17 -23.76 6.34 53.79
C ALA A 17 -22.81 5.17 53.48
N VAL A 18 -22.96 4.03 54.16
CA VAL A 18 -22.18 2.82 53.86
C VAL A 18 -22.56 2.25 52.50
N GLY A 19 -23.86 2.21 52.17
CA GLY A 19 -24.36 1.72 50.88
C GLY A 19 -23.86 2.52 49.69
N SER A 20 -23.78 3.86 49.80
CA SER A 20 -23.27 4.71 48.73
C SER A 20 -21.76 4.55 48.53
N ILE A 21 -20.96 4.45 49.61
CA ILE A 21 -19.52 4.18 49.54
C ILE A 21 -19.26 2.81 48.88
N LEU A 22 -20.03 1.79 49.26
CA LEU A 22 -19.87 0.44 48.73
C LEU A 22 -20.29 0.36 47.26
N ALA A 23 -21.36 1.06 46.87
CA ALA A 23 -21.76 1.20 45.47
C ALA A 23 -20.70 1.91 44.62
N ILE A 24 -20.08 2.98 45.14
CA ILE A 24 -18.98 3.67 44.47
C ILE A 24 -17.80 2.71 44.27
N LEU A 25 -17.37 1.97 45.30
CA LEU A 25 -16.27 1.01 45.20
C LEU A 25 -16.57 -0.11 44.19
N ILE A 26 -17.79 -0.66 44.19
CA ILE A 26 -18.21 -1.68 43.22
C ILE A 26 -18.21 -1.10 41.80
N SER A 27 -18.74 0.11 41.60
CA SER A 27 -18.78 0.75 40.28
C SER A 27 -17.39 1.01 39.71
N VAL A 28 -16.45 1.47 40.55
CA VAL A 28 -15.04 1.67 40.18
C VAL A 28 -14.38 0.33 39.85
N GLY A 29 -14.66 -0.72 40.62
CA GLY A 29 -14.16 -2.07 40.37
C GLY A 29 -14.61 -2.65 39.01
N ILE A 30 -15.91 -2.56 38.71
CA ILE A 30 -16.49 -3.04 37.44
C ILE A 30 -15.95 -2.23 36.27
N ALA A 31 -15.87 -0.90 36.39
CA ALA A 31 -15.33 -0.04 35.34
C ALA A 31 -13.86 -0.37 35.05
N THR A 32 -13.04 -0.61 36.08
CA THR A 32 -11.63 -0.97 35.91
C THR A 32 -11.48 -2.34 35.24
N TRP A 33 -12.33 -3.32 35.58
CA TRP A 33 -12.34 -4.63 34.95
C TRP A 33 -12.78 -4.58 33.48
N GLN A 34 -13.84 -3.83 33.18
CA GLN A 34 -14.29 -3.61 31.80
C GLN A 34 -13.25 -2.86 30.98
N ALA A 35 -12.58 -1.85 31.54
CA ALA A 35 -11.52 -1.12 30.86
C ALA A 35 -10.34 -2.04 30.49
N ARG A 36 -9.91 -2.91 31.41
CA ARG A 36 -8.85 -3.90 31.14
C ARG A 36 -9.25 -4.90 30.06
N LYS A 37 -10.49 -5.37 30.09
CA LYS A 37 -11.02 -6.32 29.09
C LYS A 37 -11.22 -5.67 27.72
N ALA A 38 -11.67 -4.41 27.68
CA ALA A 38 -11.79 -3.64 26.45
C ALA A 38 -10.41 -3.34 25.85
N GLN A 39 -9.42 -3.03 26.70
CA GLN A 39 -8.05 -2.78 26.25
C GLN A 39 -7.43 -4.03 25.60
N SER A 40 -7.62 -5.22 26.19
CA SER A 40 -7.09 -6.44 25.58
C SER A 40 -7.76 -6.74 24.24
N GLN A 41 -9.09 -6.64 24.14
CA GLN A 41 -9.82 -6.83 22.88
C GLN A 41 -9.42 -5.80 21.81
N THR A 42 -9.17 -4.55 22.21
CA THR A 42 -8.71 -3.49 21.32
C THR A 42 -7.32 -3.80 20.77
N LEU A 43 -6.40 -4.28 21.61
CA LEU A 43 -5.04 -4.66 21.17
C LEU A 43 -5.07 -5.81 20.16
N PHE A 44 -5.86 -6.86 20.41
CA PHE A 44 -6.05 -7.96 19.46
C PHE A 44 -6.66 -7.47 18.13
N GLY A 45 -7.64 -6.57 18.20
CA GLY A 45 -8.25 -5.96 17.02
C GLY A 45 -7.26 -5.14 16.20
N ILE A 46 -6.43 -4.31 16.84
CA ILE A 46 -5.39 -3.51 16.18
C ILE A 46 -4.37 -4.41 15.48
N GLU A 47 -3.94 -5.50 16.12
CA GLU A 47 -2.95 -6.39 15.52
C GLU A 47 -3.50 -7.10 14.28
N GLN A 48 -4.74 -7.61 14.34
CA GLN A 48 -5.39 -8.20 13.17
C GLN A 48 -5.58 -7.19 12.05
N GLN A 49 -5.99 -5.96 12.39
CA GLN A 49 -6.17 -4.90 11.40
C GLN A 49 -4.85 -4.56 10.69
N ARG A 50 -3.74 -4.43 11.43
CA ARG A 50 -2.42 -4.18 10.82
C ARG A 50 -2.01 -5.27 9.85
N ARG A 51 -2.22 -6.55 10.21
CA ARG A 51 -1.92 -7.67 9.30
C ARG A 51 -2.78 -7.62 8.04
N ALA A 52 -4.07 -7.35 8.17
CA ALA A 52 -4.97 -7.21 7.04
C ALA A 52 -4.57 -6.03 6.13
N ASP A 53 -4.20 -4.89 6.72
CA ASP A 53 -3.76 -3.70 5.99
C ASP A 53 -2.43 -3.95 5.25
N HIS A 54 -1.47 -4.64 5.88
CA HIS A 54 -0.22 -5.05 5.23
C HIS A 54 -0.50 -5.95 4.03
N LEU A 55 -1.31 -7.00 4.19
CA LEU A 55 -1.66 -7.89 3.10
C LEU A 55 -2.38 -7.17 1.96
N ARG A 56 -3.26 -6.24 2.28
CA ARG A 56 -3.97 -5.42 1.28
C ARG A 56 -3.01 -4.52 0.52
N SER A 57 -2.09 -3.85 1.21
CA SER A 57 -1.07 -3.00 0.57
C SER A 57 -0.15 -3.80 -0.35
N ALA A 58 0.30 -4.98 0.11
CA ALA A 58 1.16 -5.89 -0.65
C ALA A 58 0.45 -6.40 -1.91
N THR A 59 -0.82 -6.81 -1.77
CA THR A 59 -1.67 -7.25 -2.89
C THR A 59 -1.95 -6.11 -3.86
N THR A 60 -2.08 -4.87 -3.38
CA THR A 60 -2.27 -3.72 -4.28
C THR A 60 -0.99 -3.41 -5.06
N LEU A 61 0.16 -3.42 -4.39
CA LEU A 61 1.45 -3.14 -5.01
C LEU A 61 1.78 -4.15 -6.11
N ILE A 62 1.52 -5.43 -5.86
CA ILE A 62 1.81 -6.49 -6.83
C ILE A 62 0.93 -6.40 -8.08
N GLU A 63 -0.35 -6.06 -7.93
CA GLU A 63 -1.25 -5.88 -9.07
C GLU A 63 -0.84 -4.68 -9.91
N ILE A 64 -0.41 -3.58 -9.27
CA ILE A 64 0.14 -2.43 -9.98
C ILE A 64 1.44 -2.81 -10.72
N ALA A 65 2.34 -3.56 -10.07
CA ALA A 65 3.59 -4.01 -10.69
C ALA A 65 3.35 -4.96 -11.89
N LYS A 66 2.36 -5.85 -11.79
CA LYS A 66 1.92 -6.70 -12.91
C LYS A 66 1.35 -5.89 -14.06
N ALA A 67 0.48 -4.92 -13.77
CA ALA A 67 -0.04 -4.00 -14.77
C ALA A 67 1.11 -3.24 -15.46
N ALA A 68 2.09 -2.75 -14.69
CA ALA A 68 3.29 -2.09 -15.21
C ALA A 68 4.10 -3.00 -16.13
N SER A 69 4.36 -4.24 -15.72
CA SER A 69 5.05 -5.24 -16.55
C SER A 69 4.28 -5.53 -17.85
N ASN A 70 2.95 -5.68 -17.77
CA ASN A 70 2.12 -5.93 -18.93
C ASN A 70 2.15 -4.78 -19.94
N VAL A 71 2.04 -3.53 -19.47
CA VAL A 71 2.16 -2.33 -20.32
C VAL A 71 3.55 -2.25 -20.94
N GLN A 72 4.62 -2.47 -20.17
CA GLN A 72 5.99 -2.48 -20.70
C GLN A 72 6.17 -3.51 -21.81
N ARG A 73 5.63 -4.72 -21.64
CA ARG A 73 5.68 -5.78 -22.64
C ARG A 73 4.85 -5.44 -23.86
N HIS A 74 3.64 -4.91 -23.67
CA HIS A 74 2.76 -4.51 -24.75
C HIS A 74 3.41 -3.43 -25.61
N VAL A 75 3.88 -2.35 -24.98
CA VAL A 75 4.54 -1.24 -25.66
C VAL A 75 5.86 -1.69 -26.27
N GLY A 76 6.70 -2.43 -25.53
CA GLY A 76 7.97 -2.93 -26.05
C GLY A 76 7.82 -3.87 -27.25
N SER A 77 6.75 -4.66 -27.32
CA SER A 77 6.46 -5.53 -28.48
C SER A 77 6.20 -4.75 -29.77
N LYS A 78 5.83 -3.47 -29.67
CA LYS A 78 5.65 -2.59 -30.84
C LYS A 78 6.96 -2.00 -31.35
N PHE A 79 8.03 -2.11 -30.57
CA PHE A 79 9.36 -1.60 -30.89
C PHE A 79 10.35 -2.70 -31.26
N LEU A 80 9.92 -3.80 -31.88
CA LEU A 80 10.84 -4.92 -32.20
C LEU A 80 11.76 -4.66 -33.41
N SER A 81 11.59 -3.55 -34.13
CA SER A 81 12.40 -3.24 -35.31
C SER A 81 12.59 -1.74 -35.51
N ARG A 82 13.68 -1.37 -36.19
CA ARG A 82 14.00 0.03 -36.54
C ARG A 82 12.88 0.70 -37.33
N ALA A 83 12.31 -0.02 -38.29
CA ALA A 83 11.18 0.46 -39.09
C ALA A 83 9.94 0.70 -38.22
N ALA A 84 9.69 -0.16 -37.23
CA ALA A 84 8.59 0.04 -36.29
C ALA A 84 8.80 1.27 -35.40
N ILE A 85 10.03 1.53 -34.92
CA ILE A 85 10.33 2.76 -34.17
C ILE A 85 10.11 4.01 -35.03
N SER A 86 10.63 4.02 -36.25
CA SER A 86 10.49 5.17 -37.14
C SER A 86 9.03 5.45 -37.49
N LYS A 87 8.25 4.40 -37.79
CA LYS A 87 6.80 4.53 -37.99
C LYS A 87 6.09 5.05 -36.74
N ALA A 88 6.42 4.50 -35.58
CA ALA A 88 5.88 4.91 -34.30
C ALA A 88 6.21 6.37 -33.95
N ALA A 89 7.39 6.86 -34.32
CA ALA A 89 7.80 8.24 -34.11
C ALA A 89 7.07 9.22 -35.04
N LEU A 90 6.84 8.84 -36.30
CA LEU A 90 6.04 9.62 -37.25
C LEU A 90 4.58 9.71 -36.81
N ASP A 91 4.00 8.59 -36.39
CA ASP A 91 2.62 8.53 -35.92
C ASP A 91 2.47 9.00 -34.46
N ARG A 92 3.58 9.18 -33.72
CA ARG A 92 3.70 9.54 -32.29
C ARG A 92 3.06 8.58 -31.27
N LEU A 93 2.80 7.32 -31.62
CA LEU A 93 2.21 6.31 -30.70
C LEU A 93 1.13 6.89 -29.76
N PRO A 94 0.14 7.64 -30.28
CA PRO A 94 -0.68 8.53 -29.47
C PRO A 94 -1.57 7.78 -28.49
N PHE A 95 -1.78 6.48 -28.71
CA PHE A 95 -2.66 5.65 -27.90
C PHE A 95 -1.97 5.02 -26.69
N ASP A 96 -0.69 4.64 -26.78
CA ASP A 96 -0.02 3.93 -25.69
C ASP A 96 0.73 4.87 -24.73
N MET A 97 1.32 5.96 -25.21
CA MET A 97 2.09 6.86 -24.35
C MET A 97 1.27 7.51 -23.22
N PRO A 98 0.00 7.90 -23.42
CA PRO A 98 -0.86 8.34 -22.32
C PRO A 98 -1.03 7.28 -21.23
N GLU A 99 -1.12 6.00 -21.60
CA GLU A 99 -1.23 4.89 -20.65
C GLU A 99 0.07 4.70 -19.86
N VAL A 100 1.22 4.74 -20.54
CA VAL A 100 2.53 4.72 -19.88
C VAL A 100 2.65 5.89 -18.89
N LEU A 101 2.30 7.11 -19.28
CA LEU A 101 2.36 8.27 -18.39
C LEU A 101 1.38 8.17 -17.22
N ALA A 102 0.17 7.66 -17.46
CA ALA A 102 -0.83 7.47 -16.41
C ALA A 102 -0.32 6.47 -15.36
N LEU A 103 0.28 5.37 -15.79
CA LEU A 103 0.78 4.34 -14.90
C LEU A 103 2.04 4.78 -14.14
N GLU A 104 2.94 5.52 -14.78
CA GLU A 104 4.08 6.13 -14.08
C GLU A 104 3.61 7.10 -13.00
N ARG A 105 2.60 7.93 -13.27
CA ARG A 105 2.01 8.82 -12.27
C ARG A 105 1.36 8.05 -11.13
N ALA A 106 0.71 6.92 -11.42
CA ALA A 106 0.13 6.07 -10.39
C ALA A 106 1.23 5.48 -9.48
N LEU A 107 2.31 4.97 -10.08
CA LEU A 107 3.48 4.46 -9.35
C LEU A 107 4.15 5.54 -8.49
N ASN A 108 4.29 6.77 -9.01
CA ASN A 108 4.86 7.89 -8.26
C ASN A 108 3.95 8.41 -7.12
N LYS A 109 2.66 8.08 -7.14
CA LYS A 109 1.70 8.46 -6.09
C LYS A 109 1.58 7.42 -4.98
N ILE A 110 2.30 6.30 -5.06
CA ILE A 110 2.33 5.31 -3.99
C ILE A 110 2.94 5.95 -2.74
N GLU A 111 2.19 5.95 -1.65
CA GLU A 111 2.61 6.49 -0.37
C GLU A 111 3.56 5.49 0.31
N ILE A 112 4.86 5.57 -0.05
CA ILE A 112 5.90 4.62 0.38
C ILE A 112 5.95 4.49 1.92
N HIS A 113 5.68 5.57 2.64
CA HIS A 113 5.70 5.59 4.10
C HIS A 113 4.58 4.77 4.77
N LEU A 114 3.54 4.39 4.02
CA LEU A 114 2.47 3.51 4.49
C LEU A 114 2.73 2.04 4.16
N LEU A 115 3.75 1.74 3.36
CA LEU A 115 4.09 0.37 3.01
C LEU A 115 4.89 -0.29 4.15
N PRO A 116 4.71 -1.61 4.34
CA PRO A 116 5.63 -2.43 5.12
C PRO A 116 7.07 -2.24 4.65
N ALA A 117 8.03 -2.17 5.57
CA ALA A 117 9.44 -1.89 5.27
C ALA A 117 10.04 -2.84 4.22
N GLU A 118 9.60 -4.09 4.20
CA GLU A 118 10.03 -5.14 3.25
C GLU A 118 9.65 -4.80 1.79
N LEU A 119 8.53 -4.10 1.60
CA LEU A 119 7.96 -3.78 0.29
C LEU A 119 8.42 -2.42 -0.24
N VAL A 120 8.94 -1.55 0.62
CA VAL A 120 9.41 -0.20 0.25
C VAL A 120 10.44 -0.26 -0.87
N THR A 121 11.47 -1.11 -0.72
CA THR A 121 12.53 -1.25 -1.71
C THR A 121 12.00 -1.76 -3.04
N LEU A 122 11.12 -2.77 -3.02
CA LEU A 122 10.53 -3.32 -4.24
C LEU A 122 9.62 -2.32 -4.94
N ALA A 123 8.81 -1.55 -4.21
CA ALA A 123 7.98 -0.49 -4.77
C ALA A 123 8.83 0.59 -5.46
N LEU A 124 9.94 0.99 -4.85
CA LEU A 124 10.89 1.93 -5.44
C LEU A 124 11.53 1.40 -6.72
N ILE A 125 11.91 0.11 -6.74
CA ILE A 125 12.47 -0.53 -7.93
C ILE A 125 11.43 -0.55 -9.06
N VAL A 126 10.19 -0.96 -8.80
CA VAL A 126 9.11 -0.94 -9.81
C VAL A 126 8.93 0.46 -10.40
N ALA A 127 8.80 1.48 -9.54
CA ALA A 127 8.63 2.86 -10.00
C ALA A 127 9.83 3.35 -10.83
N ALA A 128 11.05 3.07 -10.40
CA ALA A 128 12.27 3.46 -11.10
C ALA A 128 12.41 2.75 -12.45
N THR A 129 12.22 1.43 -12.50
CA THR A 129 12.31 0.62 -13.72
C THR A 129 11.25 1.04 -14.74
N PHE A 130 10.03 1.34 -14.29
CA PHE A 130 8.98 1.84 -15.18
C PHE A 130 9.28 3.24 -15.72
N ARG A 131 9.83 4.13 -14.89
CA ARG A 131 10.29 5.45 -15.35
C ARG A 131 11.43 5.34 -16.38
N GLN A 132 12.40 4.46 -16.15
CA GLN A 132 13.49 4.22 -17.09
C GLN A 132 12.97 3.73 -18.44
N PHE A 133 12.01 2.80 -18.43
CA PHE A 133 11.32 2.35 -19.64
C PHE A 133 10.72 3.53 -20.41
N ARG A 134 9.92 4.37 -19.73
CA ARG A 134 9.27 5.54 -20.32
C ARG A 134 10.28 6.49 -20.96
N ILE A 135 11.35 6.83 -20.24
CA ILE A 135 12.41 7.72 -20.73
C ILE A 135 13.08 7.13 -21.97
N LYS A 136 13.39 5.83 -21.97
CA LYS A 136 14.04 5.18 -23.12
C LYS A 136 13.14 5.14 -24.34
N VAL A 137 11.84 4.88 -24.15
CA VAL A 137 10.86 4.93 -25.24
C VAL A 137 10.74 6.34 -25.81
N GLU A 138 10.58 7.37 -24.96
CA GLU A 138 10.53 8.77 -25.41
C GLU A 138 11.80 9.17 -26.16
N MET A 139 12.97 8.84 -25.61
CA MET A 139 14.26 9.10 -26.24
C MET A 139 14.35 8.45 -27.62
N ALA A 140 13.94 7.19 -27.76
CA ALA A 140 13.96 6.49 -29.04
C ALA A 140 13.00 7.13 -30.05
N LEU A 141 11.83 7.62 -29.64
CA LEU A 141 10.90 8.31 -30.52
C LEU A 141 11.47 9.66 -30.98
N ASP A 142 12.08 10.42 -30.07
CA ASP A 142 12.61 11.75 -30.35
C ASP A 142 13.88 11.73 -31.20
N THR A 143 14.76 10.73 -31.01
CA THR A 143 16.07 10.67 -31.68
C THR A 143 16.16 9.61 -32.78
N HIS A 144 15.07 8.92 -33.13
CA HIS A 144 15.10 7.80 -34.10
C HIS A 144 15.80 8.12 -35.43
N SER A 145 15.71 9.36 -35.92
CA SER A 145 16.33 9.77 -37.19
C SER A 145 17.85 9.93 -37.12
N GLN A 146 18.40 10.04 -35.91
CA GLN A 146 19.82 10.23 -35.62
C GLN A 146 20.48 8.93 -35.12
N MET A 147 19.68 7.91 -34.79
CA MET A 147 20.16 6.63 -34.31
C MET A 147 20.77 5.81 -35.44
N ASP A 148 22.01 5.39 -35.27
CA ASP A 148 22.66 4.43 -36.15
C ASP A 148 22.30 2.99 -35.76
N ALA A 149 22.85 2.03 -36.50
CA ALA A 149 22.58 0.61 -36.27
C ALA A 149 22.92 0.18 -34.84
N ALA A 150 24.07 0.61 -34.31
CA ALA A 150 24.53 0.26 -32.99
C ALA A 150 23.64 0.86 -31.88
N ALA A 151 23.20 2.11 -32.05
CA ALA A 151 22.30 2.77 -31.10
C ALA A 151 20.94 2.07 -31.00
N PHE A 152 20.40 1.55 -32.11
CA PHE A 152 19.17 0.76 -32.09
C PHE A 152 19.36 -0.58 -31.36
N ASP A 153 20.48 -1.25 -31.61
CA ASP A 153 20.76 -2.53 -30.98
C ASP A 153 20.95 -2.37 -29.46
N ASP A 154 21.61 -1.29 -29.02
CA ASP A 154 21.70 -0.91 -27.60
C ASP A 154 20.32 -0.62 -27.00
N PHE A 155 19.49 0.16 -27.68
CA PHE A 155 18.13 0.43 -27.24
C PHE A 155 17.31 -0.85 -27.03
N PHE A 156 17.33 -1.79 -27.99
CA PHE A 156 16.60 -3.05 -27.85
C PHE A 156 17.11 -3.88 -26.67
N ASN A 157 18.43 -3.96 -26.50
CA ASN A 157 19.05 -4.66 -25.37
C ASN A 157 18.63 -4.04 -24.02
N VAL A 158 18.65 -2.71 -23.92
CA VAL A 158 18.24 -1.98 -22.72
C VAL A 158 16.76 -2.20 -22.41
N ILE A 159 15.87 -2.13 -23.41
CA ILE A 159 14.44 -2.38 -23.18
C ILE A 159 14.19 -3.81 -22.70
N MET A 160 14.87 -4.81 -23.27
CA MET A 160 14.78 -6.20 -22.81
C MET A 160 15.27 -6.35 -21.37
N GLN A 161 16.40 -5.73 -21.02
CA GLN A 161 16.92 -5.75 -19.65
C GLN A 161 15.97 -5.10 -18.65
N ILE A 162 15.34 -3.97 -19.02
CA ILE A 162 14.36 -3.28 -18.19
C ILE A 162 13.12 -4.16 -17.98
N GLN A 163 12.60 -4.79 -19.04
CA GLN A 163 11.46 -5.71 -18.95
C GLN A 163 11.77 -6.92 -18.07
N GLU A 164 12.97 -7.48 -18.19
CA GLU A 164 13.40 -8.61 -17.38
C GLU A 164 13.59 -8.21 -15.91
N SER A 165 14.19 -7.05 -15.64
CA SER A 165 14.31 -6.50 -14.28
C SER A 165 12.94 -6.29 -13.62
N MET A 166 11.96 -5.78 -14.37
CA MET A 166 10.58 -5.66 -13.89
C MET A 166 9.97 -7.03 -13.57
N ARG A 167 10.16 -8.02 -14.45
CA ARG A 167 9.64 -9.38 -14.27
C ARG A 167 10.21 -10.04 -13.00
N ILE A 168 11.52 -9.89 -12.78
CA ILE A 168 12.18 -10.39 -11.57
C ILE A 168 11.60 -9.71 -10.33
N THR A 169 11.46 -8.39 -10.36
CA THR A 169 10.91 -7.62 -9.23
C THR A 169 9.47 -8.00 -8.91
N VAL A 170 8.63 -8.27 -9.93
CA VAL A 170 7.27 -8.80 -9.74
C VAL A 170 7.29 -10.18 -9.09
N THR A 171 8.22 -11.05 -9.50
CA THR A 171 8.38 -12.38 -8.90
C THR A 171 8.82 -12.28 -7.44
N ASP A 172 9.72 -11.36 -7.11
CA ASP A 172 10.16 -11.11 -5.74
C ASP A 172 9.01 -10.58 -4.86
N LEU A 173 8.15 -9.71 -5.40
CA LEU A 173 6.92 -9.27 -4.75
C LEU A 173 5.97 -10.45 -4.48
N GLU A 174 5.84 -11.39 -5.41
CA GLU A 174 5.00 -12.60 -5.24
C GLU A 174 5.53 -13.47 -4.10
N ASN A 175 6.85 -13.66 -4.04
CA ASN A 175 7.51 -14.42 -2.99
C ASN A 175 7.35 -13.76 -1.62
N GLN A 176 7.52 -12.43 -1.52
CA GLN A 176 7.30 -11.72 -0.26
C GLN A 176 5.83 -11.79 0.20
N LEU A 177 4.87 -11.66 -0.72
CA LEU A 177 3.46 -11.81 -0.39
C LEU A 177 3.12 -13.22 0.11
N ALA A 178 3.74 -14.25 -0.45
CA ALA A 178 3.59 -15.62 0.01
C ALA A 178 4.10 -15.79 1.44
N THR A 179 5.24 -15.18 1.79
CA THR A 179 5.79 -15.17 3.15
C THR A 179 4.86 -14.45 4.13
N LEU A 180 4.29 -13.31 3.75
CA LEU A 180 3.37 -12.55 4.61
C LEU A 180 2.03 -13.25 4.88
N ARG A 181 1.66 -14.24 4.05
CA ARG A 181 0.45 -15.04 4.22
C ARG A 181 0.63 -16.22 5.19
N GLN A 182 1.87 -16.61 5.48
CA GLN A 182 2.22 -17.68 6.41
C GLN A 182 2.26 -17.16 7.85
#